data_AF-A0A7C1WAU7-F1
#
_entry.id   AF-A0A7C1WAU7-F1
#
_cell.length_a   1.000
_cell.length_b   1.000
_cell.length_c   1.000
_cell.angle_alpha   90.00
_cell.angle_beta   90.00
_cell.angle_gamma   90.00
#
_symmetry.space_group_name_H-M   'P 1'
#
loop_
_entity.id
_entity.type
_entity.pdbx_description
1 polymer ?
#
loop_
_entity_poly.entity_id
_entity_poly.type
_entity_poly.pdbx_seq_one_letter_code
_entity_poly.pdbx_strand_id
1 'polypeptide(L)' 'MKLVICEKNIAARRIAYILSGRNLRNKKIGSVPVYEFTKDGETWVVIGLKGHIVDVDYPSSYSRWWA' A
#
# COMPACT_ATOMS: atom_id res chain seq x y z
N MET A 1 -6.88 -13.44 -7.79
CA MET A 1 -6.89 -12.06 -7.24
C MET A 1 -5.46 -11.70 -6.89
N LYS A 2 -4.95 -10.56 -7.37
CA LYS A 2 -3.58 -10.10 -7.12
C LYS A 2 -3.58 -8.81 -6.29
N LEU A 3 -2.79 -8.81 -5.20
CA LEU A 3 -2.54 -7.64 -4.38
C LEU A 3 -1.13 -7.13 -4.64
N VAL A 4 -1.02 -5.86 -5.03
CA VAL A 4 0.23 -5.16 -5.26
C VAL A 4 0.36 -4.06 -4.22
N ILE A 5 1.47 -4.05 -3.50
CA ILE A 5 1.75 -3.09 -2.43
C ILE A 5 2.94 -2.24 -2.85
N CYS A 6 2.79 -0.92 -2.79
CA CYS A 6 3.87 0.03 -3.05
C CYS A 6 4.17 0.83 -1.78
N GLU A 7 5.43 1.24 -1.59
CA GLU A 7 5.84 2.03 -0.41
C GLU A 7 5.10 3.37 -0.28
N LYS A 8 4.71 3.97 -1.41
CA LYS A 8 4.05 5.29 -1.46
C LYS A 8 2.81 5.24 -2.35
N ASN A 9 1.77 6.00 -1.96
CA ASN A 9 0.53 6.09 -2.73
C ASN A 9 0.71 6.64 -4.15
N ILE A 10 1.66 7.56 -4.37
CA ILE A 10 1.92 8.10 -5.71
C ILE A 10 2.44 7.03 -6.68
N ALA A 11 3.24 6.08 -6.18
CA ALA A 11 3.73 4.94 -6.95
C ALA A 11 2.60 3.95 -7.25
N ALA A 12 1.80 3.60 -6.22
CA ALA A 12 0.62 2.74 -6.37
C ALA A 12 -0.33 3.25 -7.47
N ARG A 13 -0.66 4.55 -7.43
CA ARG A 13 -1.54 5.17 -8.43
C ARG A 13 -0.98 5.07 -9.85
N ARG A 14 0.32 5.36 -10.02
CA ARG A 14 0.98 5.35 -11.33
C ARG A 14 1.12 3.95 -11.90
N ILE A 15 1.47 2.97 -11.06
CA ILE A 15 1.55 1.56 -11.43
C ILE A 15 0.16 1.03 -11.81
N ALA A 16 -0.86 1.29 -11.00
CA ALA A 16 -2.23 0.88 -11.32
C ALA A 16 -2.70 1.46 -12.65
N TYR A 17 -2.46 2.76 -12.89
CA TYR A 17 -2.86 3.42 -14.14
C TYR A 17 -2.22 2.82 -15.39
N ILE A 18 -0.93 2.47 -15.32
CA ILE A 18 -0.20 1.83 -16.41
C ILE A 18 -0.72 0.40 -16.63
N LEU A 19 -0.84 -0.40 -15.56
CA LEU A 19 -1.24 -1.80 -15.66
C LEU A 19 -2.69 -1.98 -16.09
N SER A 20 -3.56 -1.04 -15.73
CA SER A 20 -4.98 -1.11 -16.02
C SER A 20 -5.37 -0.54 -17.39
N GLY A 21 -4.41 -0.07 -18.18
CA GLY A 21 -4.70 0.59 -19.46
C GLY A 21 -5.57 1.83 -19.30
N ARG A 22 -5.38 2.60 -18.23
CA ARG A 22 -6.17 3.78 -17.84
C ARG A 22 -7.60 3.51 -17.36
N ASN A 23 -8.03 2.24 -17.28
CA ASN A 23 -9.32 1.86 -16.73
C ASN A 23 -9.17 1.22 -15.35
N LEU A 24 -9.41 1.98 -14.29
CA LEU A 24 -9.38 1.47 -12.92
C LEU A 24 -10.47 2.10 -12.07
N ARG A 25 -10.93 1.37 -11.06
CA ARG A 25 -11.84 1.85 -10.04
C ARG A 25 -11.05 2.34 -8.82
N ASN A 26 -11.28 3.59 -8.46
CA ASN A 26 -10.76 4.16 -7.23
C ASN A 26 -11.76 3.92 -6.09
N LYS A 27 -11.29 3.33 -4.99
CA LYS A 27 -12.03 3.29 -3.74
C LYS A 27 -11.11 3.66 -2.58
N LYS A 28 -11.68 3.88 -1.40
CA LYS A 28 -10.93 4.17 -0.18
C LYS A 28 -11.41 3.24 0.91
N ILE A 29 -10.48 2.56 1.57
CA ILE A 29 -10.77 1.72 2.74
C ILE A 29 -10.11 2.42 3.94
N GLY A 30 -10.93 2.94 4.86
CA GLY A 30 -10.47 3.82 5.93
C GLY A 30 -9.76 5.06 5.36
N SER A 31 -8.45 5.18 5.63
CA SER A 31 -7.60 6.27 5.11
C SER A 31 -6.75 5.88 3.88
N VAL A 32 -6.83 4.63 3.43
CA VAL A 32 -5.98 4.05 2.38
C VAL A 32 -6.69 4.08 1.01
N PRO A 33 -6.12 4.75 0.00
CA PRO A 33 -6.59 4.65 -1.39
C PRO A 33 -6.33 3.27 -1.96
N VAL A 34 -7.31 2.73 -2.68
CA VAL A 34 -7.27 1.40 -3.29
C VAL A 34 -7.62 1.52 -4.77
N TYR A 35 -6.74 1.02 -5.62
CA TYR A 35 -6.86 1.04 -7.07
C TYR A 35 -7.18 -0.37 -7.57
N GLU A 36 -8.39 -0.60 -8.09
CA GLU A 36 -8.87 -1.92 -8.48
C GLU A 36 -9.16 -1.99 -9.97
N PHE A 37 -8.71 -3.03 -10.65
CA PHE A 37 -8.99 -3.27 -12.08
C PHE A 37 -8.97 -4.75 -12.40
N THR A 38 -9.50 -5.13 -13.56
CA THR A 38 -9.39 -6.50 -14.09
C THR A 38 -8.39 -6.52 -15.22
N LYS A 39 -7.46 -7.47 -15.19
CA LYS A 39 -6.49 -7.71 -16.25
C LYS A 39 -6.34 -9.21 -16.45
N ASP A 40 -6.44 -9.65 -17.70
CA ASP A 40 -6.32 -11.07 -18.09
C ASP A 40 -7.30 -11.98 -17.33
N GLY A 41 -8.54 -11.52 -17.11
CA GLY A 41 -9.57 -12.26 -16.37
C GLY A 41 -9.37 -12.30 -14.85
N GLU A 42 -8.32 -11.65 -14.32
CA GLU A 42 -8.02 -11.62 -12.90
C GLU A 42 -8.23 -10.22 -12.29
N THR A 43 -8.78 -10.15 -11.09
CA THR A 43 -8.88 -8.91 -10.32
C THR A 43 -7.54 -8.54 -9.71
N TRP A 44 -7.09 -7.31 -9.96
CA TRP A 44 -5.91 -6.69 -9.39
C TRP A 44 -6.29 -5.56 -8.45
N VAL A 45 -5.59 -5.49 -7.34
CA VAL A 45 -5.74 -4.46 -6.32
C VAL A 45 -4.36 -3.89 -6.04
N VAL A 46 -4.20 -2.58 -6.21
CA VAL A 46 -2.94 -1.87 -5.94
C VAL A 46 -3.18 -0.87 -4.80
N ILE A 47 -2.31 -0.90 -3.80
CA ILE A 47 -2.36 0.01 -2.65
C ILE A 47 -1.00 0.64 -2.39
N GLY A 48 -1.02 1.84 -1.81
CA GLY A 48 0.17 2.52 -1.33
C GLY A 48 0.24 2.52 0.20
N LEU A 49 1.42 2.24 0.72
CA LEU A 49 1.77 2.43 2.12
C LEU A 49 2.10 3.90 2.41
N LYS A 50 2.32 4.19 3.68
CA LYS A 50 2.75 5.49 4.21
C LYS A 50 4.01 5.30 5.05
N GLY A 51 5.11 4.87 4.42
CA GLY A 51 6.37 4.60 5.12
C GLY A 51 6.40 3.24 5.81
N HIS A 52 7.17 3.14 6.89
CA HIS A 52 7.36 1.89 7.64
C HIS A 52 6.05 1.42 8.28
N ILE A 53 5.71 0.15 8.08
CA ILE A 53 4.55 -0.49 8.72
C ILE A 53 4.90 -0.95 10.14
N VAL A 54 6.16 -1.33 10.32
CA VAL A 54 6.70 -1.87 11.57
C VAL A 54 7.98 -1.11 11.87
N ASP A 55 8.03 -0.55 13.06
CA ASP A 55 9.25 -0.01 13.64
C ASP A 55 9.80 -1.00 14.65
N VAL A 56 11.13 -1.02 14.78
CA VAL A 56 11.84 -1.83 15.76
C VAL A 56 12.23 -0.92 16.92
N ASP A 57 11.94 -1.37 18.13
CA ASP A 57 12.32 -0.68 19.36
C ASP A 57 12.87 -1.69 20.38
N TYR A 58 13.62 -1.19 21.36
CA TYR A 58 14.13 -2.01 22.45
C TYR A 58 12.98 -2.46 23.36
N PRO A 59 13.13 -3.61 24.06
CA PRO A 59 12.20 -3.97 25.12
C PRO A 59 12.07 -2.83 26.13
N SER A 60 10.87 -2.64 26.68
CA SER A 60 10.55 -1.50 27.55
C SER A 60 11.51 -1.35 28.74
N SER A 61 12.09 -2.46 29.23
CA SER A 61 13.10 -2.49 30.30
C SER A 61 14.41 -1.76 29.95
N TYR A 62 14.71 -1.57 28.67
CA TYR A 62 15.92 -0.91 28.17
C TYR A 62 15.62 0.47 27.57
N SER A 63 14.38 0.96 27.70
CA SER A 63 13.98 2.26 27.12
C SER A 63 14.48 3.47 27.91
N ARG A 64 15.02 3.27 29.12
CA ARG A 64 15.42 4.37 30.03
C ARG A 64 16.92 4.64 29.95
N TRP A 65 17.27 5.83 29.45
CA TRP A 65 18.65 6.24 29.18
C TRP A 65 19.48 6.61 30.43
N TRP A 66 18.80 6.89 31.56
CA TRP A 66 19.43 7.36 32.80
C TRP A 66 19.07 6.49 34.02
N ALA A 67 18.79 5.21 33.79
CA ALA A 67 18.69 4.25 34.89
C ALA A 67 20.09 3.84 35.37
#